data_AF-A0A1G9K7G2-F1
#
_entry.id   AF-A0A1G9K7G2-F1
#
_cell.length_a   1.000
_cell.length_b   1.000
_cell.length_c   1.000
_cell.angle_alpha   90.00
_cell.angle_beta   90.00
_cell.angle_gamma   90.00
#
_symmetry.space_group_name_H-M   'P 1'
#
loop_
_entity.id
_entity.type
_entity.pdbx_description
1 polymer ?
#
loop_
_entity_poly.entity_id
_entity_poly.type
_entity_poly.pdbx_seq_one_letter_code
_entity_poly.pdbx_strand_id
1 'polypeptide(L)'
;MGVALTLAACERPFTRDDARAVPHSAIQVGEYRDKDWEYVDEDGATQKLKRCEDNSVWNTAYRCTSPDGTVELTFNQGKRGMSNVILHTDDEDVSLDCINDGSGGQLRFCMPISITPGSPKTPAS
;
A
#
# COMPACT_ATOMS: atom_id res chain seq x y z
N MET A 1 -31.54 31.88 -0.01
CA MET A 1 -31.72 30.44 -0.29
C MET A 1 -30.42 29.93 -0.87
N GLY A 2 -29.56 29.33 -0.04
CA GLY A 2 -28.34 28.67 -0.49
C GLY A 2 -28.45 27.21 -0.10
N VAL A 3 -28.66 26.33 -1.08
CA VAL A 3 -28.66 24.89 -0.84
C VAL A 3 -27.19 24.49 -0.71
N ALA A 4 -26.70 24.35 0.52
CA ALA A 4 -25.44 23.68 0.78
C ALA A 4 -25.66 22.20 0.49
N LEU A 5 -25.13 21.72 -0.64
CA LEU A 5 -25.02 20.28 -0.90
C LEU A 5 -23.98 19.70 0.06
N THR A 6 -24.43 19.22 1.21
CA THR A 6 -23.70 18.20 1.97
C THR A 6 -23.75 16.92 1.16
N LEU A 7 -22.80 16.77 0.23
CA LEU A 7 -22.41 15.46 -0.26
C LEU A 7 -21.94 14.68 0.97
N ALA A 8 -22.83 13.84 1.51
CA ALA A 8 -22.41 12.70 2.30
C ALA A 8 -21.35 11.98 1.46
N ALA A 9 -20.09 12.11 1.86
CA ALA A 9 -18.98 11.43 1.24
C ALA A 9 -19.22 9.93 1.47
N CYS A 10 -19.89 9.30 0.51
CA CYS A 10 -19.94 7.87 0.38
C CYS A 10 -18.55 7.46 -0.11
N GLU A 11 -17.56 7.51 0.79
CA GLU A 11 -16.18 7.15 0.47
C GLU A 11 -16.18 5.65 0.20
N ARG A 12 -16.25 5.30 -1.09
CA ARG A 12 -16.00 3.94 -1.52
C ARG A 12 -14.56 3.59 -1.12
N PRO A 13 -14.29 2.37 -0.63
CA PRO A 13 -12.93 1.91 -0.56
C PRO A 13 -12.27 2.05 -1.94
N PHE A 14 -11.00 2.42 -1.96
CA PHE A 14 -10.23 2.48 -3.19
C PHE A 14 -10.12 1.09 -3.82
N THR A 15 -9.71 1.04 -5.08
CA THR A 15 -9.61 -0.20 -5.86
C THR A 15 -8.17 -0.44 -6.28
N ARG A 16 -7.92 -1.62 -6.86
CA ARG A 16 -6.64 -1.93 -7.47
C ARG A 16 -6.26 -0.95 -8.57
N ASP A 17 -7.23 -0.51 -9.38
CA ASP A 17 -6.99 0.48 -10.44
C ASP A 17 -6.64 1.86 -9.85
N ASP A 18 -7.30 2.25 -8.75
CA ASP A 18 -6.92 3.48 -8.03
C ASP A 18 -5.46 3.38 -7.55
N ALA A 19 -5.04 2.24 -6.98
CA ALA A 19 -3.65 2.03 -6.55
C ALA A 19 -2.64 2.00 -7.71
N ARG A 20 -3.01 1.47 -8.88
CA ARG A 20 -2.15 1.50 -10.08
C ARG A 20 -1.95 2.90 -10.63
N ALA A 21 -2.90 3.80 -10.42
CA ALA A 21 -2.86 5.16 -10.93
C ALA A 21 -2.09 6.14 -10.02
N VAL A 22 -1.60 5.65 -8.87
CA VAL A 22 -1.05 6.48 -7.81
C VAL A 22 0.42 6.11 -7.58
N PRO A 23 1.37 7.04 -7.77
CA PRO A 23 2.77 6.84 -7.41
C PRO A 23 2.94 6.40 -5.95
N HIS A 24 3.99 5.63 -5.69
CA HIS A 24 4.33 5.08 -4.37
C HIS A 24 3.31 4.09 -3.81
N SER A 25 2.42 3.58 -4.65
CA SER A 25 1.51 2.49 -4.29
C SER A 25 2.21 1.13 -4.36
N ALA A 26 1.71 0.15 -3.61
CA ALA A 26 2.19 -1.24 -3.64
C ALA A 26 1.04 -2.21 -3.94
N ILE A 27 1.27 -3.16 -4.83
CA ILE A 27 0.24 -4.07 -5.35
C ILE A 27 0.74 -5.51 -5.23
N GLN A 28 0.00 -6.34 -4.52
CA GLN A 28 0.31 -7.77 -4.46
C GLN A 28 -0.07 -8.42 -5.80
N VAL A 29 0.82 -9.27 -6.29
CA VAL A 29 0.66 -10.03 -7.53
C VAL A 29 0.89 -11.53 -7.30
N GLY A 30 0.63 -12.35 -8.32
CA GLY A 30 0.74 -13.81 -8.21
C GLY A 30 -0.35 -14.40 -7.31
N GLU A 31 -0.03 -15.48 -6.59
CA GLU A 31 -0.91 -16.00 -5.56
C GLU A 31 -0.73 -15.25 -4.24
N TYR A 32 -1.78 -15.16 -3.43
CA TYR A 32 -1.73 -14.53 -2.11
C TYR A 32 -0.60 -15.08 -1.21
N ARG A 33 -0.29 -16.37 -1.36
CA ARG A 33 0.75 -17.06 -0.58
C ARG A 33 2.16 -16.74 -1.02
N ASP A 34 2.35 -16.31 -2.26
CA ASP A 34 3.68 -16.01 -2.81
C ASP A 34 4.25 -14.74 -2.20
N LYS A 35 3.37 -13.80 -1.82
CA LYS A 35 3.74 -12.48 -1.31
C LYS A 35 4.67 -11.78 -2.29
N ASP A 36 4.39 -11.93 -3.58
CA ASP A 36 5.06 -11.15 -4.61
C ASP A 36 4.36 -9.78 -4.70
N TRP A 37 5.17 -8.73 -4.86
CA TRP A 37 4.70 -7.35 -4.88
C TRP A 37 5.28 -6.60 -6.05
N GLU A 38 4.49 -5.67 -6.54
CA GLU A 38 4.91 -4.60 -7.44
C GLU A 38 4.73 -3.26 -6.71
N TYR A 39 5.49 -2.24 -7.12
CA TYR A 39 5.25 -0.85 -6.70
C TYR A 39 5.03 0.04 -7.92
N VAL A 40 4.36 1.17 -7.72
CA VAL A 40 4.22 2.21 -8.74
C VAL A 40 5.29 3.26 -8.47
N ASP A 41 6.18 3.50 -9.44
CA ASP A 41 7.23 4.50 -9.31
C ASP A 41 6.69 5.93 -9.47
N GLU A 42 7.57 6.92 -9.29
CA GLU A 42 7.29 8.36 -9.47
C GLU A 42 6.67 8.68 -10.83
N ASP A 43 7.05 7.96 -11.89
CA ASP A 43 6.57 8.14 -13.25
C ASP A 43 5.21 7.44 -13.50
N GLY A 44 4.67 6.75 -12.49
CA GLY A 44 3.41 6.00 -12.60
C GLY A 44 3.57 4.64 -13.27
N ALA A 45 4.79 4.16 -13.49
CA ALA A 45 5.05 2.84 -14.05
C ALA A 45 5.11 1.78 -12.94
N THR A 46 4.61 0.58 -13.24
CA THR A 46 4.65 -0.53 -12.28
C THR A 46 5.96 -1.29 -12.40
N GLN A 47 6.67 -1.41 -11.28
CA GLN A 47 7.95 -2.10 -11.16
C GLN A 47 7.83 -3.30 -10.22
N LYS A 48 8.58 -4.38 -10.50
CA LYS A 48 8.56 -5.59 -9.67
C LYS A 48 9.49 -5.45 -8.48
N LEU A 49 9.04 -5.92 -7.32
CA LEU A 49 9.90 -6.18 -6.17
C LEU A 49 10.39 -7.63 -6.21
N LYS A 50 11.56 -7.87 -5.62
CA LYS A 50 12.00 -9.23 -5.30
C LYS A 50 11.04 -9.84 -4.28
N ARG A 51 11.00 -11.18 -4.25
CA ARG A 51 10.21 -11.94 -3.27
C ARG A 51 10.55 -11.46 -1.85
N CYS A 52 9.52 -11.28 -1.03
CA CYS A 52 9.72 -10.77 0.33
C CYS A 52 10.44 -11.77 1.22
N GLU A 53 11.45 -11.29 1.95
CA GLU A 53 12.19 -11.99 2.98
C GLU A 53 11.47 -11.84 4.34
N ASP A 54 11.43 -12.90 5.14
CA ASP A 54 10.91 -12.87 6.51
C ASP A 54 12.04 -12.46 7.46
N ASN A 55 11.95 -11.25 8.01
CA ASN A 55 12.96 -10.66 8.90
C ASN A 55 12.47 -10.53 10.35
N SER A 56 11.51 -11.37 10.74
CA SER A 56 10.80 -11.35 12.03
C SER A 56 11.67 -11.38 13.30
N VAL A 57 12.98 -11.55 13.20
CA VAL A 57 13.93 -11.51 14.32
C VAL A 57 14.09 -10.08 14.90
N TRP A 58 13.78 -9.01 14.15
CA TRP A 58 14.21 -7.63 14.48
C TRP A 58 13.14 -6.53 14.54
N ASN A 59 11.84 -6.87 14.62
CA ASN A 59 10.69 -5.94 14.61
C ASN A 59 10.16 -5.48 13.23
N THR A 60 10.70 -6.02 12.12
CA THR A 60 10.13 -5.87 10.76
C THR A 60 9.78 -7.25 10.22
N ALA A 61 8.51 -7.56 9.93
CA ALA A 61 8.13 -8.95 9.67
C ALA A 61 8.39 -9.40 8.22
N TYR A 62 8.28 -8.52 7.23
CA TYR A 62 8.58 -8.83 5.83
C TYR A 62 9.23 -7.64 5.13
N ARG A 63 10.12 -7.95 4.19
CA ARG A 63 10.87 -6.97 3.41
C ARG A 63 11.02 -7.41 1.97
N CYS A 64 10.64 -6.55 1.03
CA CYS A 64 10.70 -6.84 -0.41
C CYS A 64 11.42 -5.68 -1.09
N THR A 65 12.54 -5.95 -1.74
CA THR A 65 13.41 -4.90 -2.30
C THR A 65 13.36 -4.93 -3.82
N SER A 66 13.46 -3.77 -4.47
CA SER A 66 13.61 -3.69 -5.92
C SER A 66 14.89 -4.40 -6.41
N PRO A 67 14.97 -4.76 -7.71
CA PRO A 67 16.15 -5.39 -8.29
C PRO A 67 17.45 -4.61 -8.08
N ASP A 68 17.37 -3.29 -8.24
CA ASP A 68 18.46 -2.31 -8.08
C ASP A 68 18.71 -1.89 -6.63
N GLY A 69 17.77 -2.13 -5.71
CA GLY A 69 17.95 -1.88 -4.28
C GLY A 69 17.52 -0.50 -3.79
N THR A 70 16.98 0.34 -4.67
CA THR A 70 16.57 1.74 -4.41
C THR A 70 15.21 1.85 -3.71
N VAL A 71 14.36 0.81 -3.83
CA VAL A 71 13.03 0.78 -3.23
C VAL A 71 12.86 -0.45 -2.36
N GLU A 72 12.31 -0.26 -1.16
CA GLU A 72 12.06 -1.33 -0.21
C GLU A 72 10.65 -1.22 0.37
N LEU A 73 9.86 -2.27 0.23
CA LEU A 73 8.57 -2.42 0.90
C LEU A 73 8.75 -3.20 2.20
N THR A 74 8.38 -2.62 3.32
CA THR A 74 8.34 -3.29 4.62
C THR A 74 6.91 -3.40 5.14
N PHE A 75 6.61 -4.50 5.83
CA PHE A 75 5.34 -4.65 6.54
C PHE A 75 5.41 -5.70 7.64
N ASN A 76 4.50 -5.57 8.61
CA ASN A 76 4.23 -6.58 9.60
C ASN A 76 3.04 -7.46 9.17
N GLN A 77 3.18 -8.78 9.28
CA GLN A 77 2.10 -9.72 9.03
C GLN A 77 1.75 -10.45 10.33
N GLY A 78 0.61 -10.10 10.92
CA GLY A 78 0.08 -10.74 12.12
C GLY A 78 -1.20 -11.53 11.85
N LYS A 79 -1.75 -12.12 12.93
CA LYS A 79 -3.05 -12.83 12.89
C LYS A 79 -4.22 -11.92 12.49
N ARG A 80 -4.12 -10.62 12.76
CA ARG A 80 -5.14 -9.61 12.47
C ARG A 80 -5.00 -8.97 11.09
N GLY A 81 -4.03 -9.41 10.29
CA GLY A 81 -3.75 -8.83 8.98
C GLY A 81 -2.38 -8.17 8.91
N MET A 82 -2.25 -7.29 7.93
CA MET A 82 -1.03 -6.56 7.63
C MET A 82 -1.05 -5.18 8.31
N SER A 83 0.10 -4.71 8.81
CA SER A 83 0.22 -3.40 9.47
C SER A 83 1.63 -2.82 9.27
N ASN A 84 1.80 -1.53 9.58
CA ASN A 84 3.07 -0.80 9.40
C ASN A 84 3.65 -0.99 8.00
N VAL A 85 2.82 -0.77 6.98
CA VAL A 85 3.24 -0.92 5.59
C VAL A 85 3.90 0.37 5.15
N ILE A 86 5.18 0.29 4.81
CA ILE A 86 5.99 1.45 4.43
C ILE A 86 6.74 1.11 3.16
N LEU A 87 6.66 2.01 2.18
CA LEU A 87 7.49 1.99 0.98
C LEU A 87 8.63 2.99 1.19
N HIS A 88 9.83 2.47 1.34
CA HIS A 88 11.06 3.25 1.41
C HIS A 88 11.56 3.50 0.00
N THR A 89 11.83 4.74 -0.32
CA THR A 89 12.45 5.19 -1.57
C THR A 89 13.72 5.97 -1.25
N ASP A 90 14.50 6.35 -2.27
CA ASP A 90 15.69 7.18 -2.07
C ASP A 90 15.34 8.57 -1.49
N ASP A 91 14.13 9.07 -1.78
CA ASP A 91 13.69 10.41 -1.40
C ASP A 91 12.91 10.44 -0.08
N GLU A 92 12.04 9.45 0.16
CA GLU A 92 11.16 9.42 1.33
C GLU A 92 10.64 8.04 1.76
N ASP A 93 10.16 7.99 3.01
CA ASP A 93 9.42 6.87 3.59
C ASP A 93 7.91 7.12 3.47
N VAL A 94 7.24 6.36 2.60
CA VAL A 94 5.81 6.52 2.32
C VAL A 94 5.00 5.49 3.11
N SER A 95 4.22 5.96 4.09
CA SER A 95 3.29 5.09 4.81
C SER A 95 2.07 4.76 3.95
N LEU A 96 1.72 3.47 3.89
CA LEU A 96 0.66 2.96 3.01
C LEU A 96 -0.57 2.46 3.79
N ASP A 97 -1.75 2.76 3.26
CA ASP A 97 -3.00 2.11 3.64
C ASP A 97 -3.28 0.96 2.67
N CYS A 98 -3.66 -0.21 3.19
CA CYS A 98 -3.82 -1.41 2.39
C CYS A 98 -5.20 -2.02 2.55
N ILE A 99 -5.81 -2.41 1.44
CA ILE A 99 -7.04 -3.20 1.44
C ILE A 99 -6.89 -4.47 0.61
N ASN A 100 -7.85 -5.38 0.73
CA ASN A 100 -7.92 -6.56 -0.13
C ASN A 100 -8.87 -6.30 -1.32
N ASP A 101 -8.74 -7.10 -2.38
CA ASP A 101 -9.54 -7.05 -3.61
C ASP A 101 -10.99 -7.55 -3.46
N GLY A 102 -11.67 -7.09 -2.41
CA GLY A 102 -13.10 -7.30 -2.18
C GLY A 102 -13.52 -8.76 -1.98
N SER A 103 -14.80 -9.03 -2.21
CA SER A 103 -15.43 -10.34 -1.97
C SER A 103 -15.01 -11.37 -3.03
N GLY A 104 -13.80 -11.90 -2.88
CA GLY A 104 -13.26 -13.01 -3.68
C GLY A 104 -11.76 -12.92 -3.92
N GLY A 105 -11.18 -11.72 -3.83
CA GLY A 105 -9.75 -11.50 -3.98
C GLY A 105 -9.01 -11.57 -2.64
N GLN A 106 -7.95 -12.39 -2.58
CA GLN A 106 -7.03 -12.41 -1.44
C GLN A 106 -5.86 -11.43 -1.62
N LEU A 107 -5.65 -10.94 -2.84
CA LEU A 107 -4.57 -10.00 -3.14
C LEU A 107 -4.85 -8.65 -2.50
N ARG A 108 -3.76 -8.02 -2.06
CA ARG A 108 -3.78 -6.70 -1.46
C ARG A 108 -3.31 -5.64 -2.44
N PHE A 109 -3.80 -4.44 -2.21
CA PHE A 109 -3.27 -3.25 -2.85
C PHE A 109 -3.27 -2.12 -1.83
N CYS A 110 -2.25 -1.28 -1.94
CA CYS A 110 -1.91 -0.28 -0.96
C CYS A 110 -1.62 1.04 -1.66
N MET A 111 -2.06 2.15 -1.06
CA MET A 111 -1.81 3.51 -1.54
C MET A 111 -1.26 4.38 -0.41
N PRO A 112 -0.59 5.50 -0.73
CA PRO A 112 -0.15 6.45 0.29
C PRO A 112 -1.32 6.94 1.15
N ILE A 113 -1.16 6.88 2.47
CA ILE A 113 -2.20 7.29 3.43
C ILE A 113 -2.62 8.75 3.20
N SER A 114 -1.69 9.59 2.75
CA SER A 114 -1.90 11.03 2.51
C SER A 114 -3.00 11.34 1.49
N ILE A 115 -3.28 10.41 0.58
CA ILE A 115 -4.25 10.55 -0.52
C ILE A 115 -5.34 9.50 -0.50
N THR A 116 -5.31 8.58 0.47
CA THR A 116 -6.33 7.55 0.60
C THR A 116 -7.66 8.16 1.07
N PRO A 117 -8.77 7.98 0.34
CA PRO A 117 -10.08 8.47 0.76
C PRO A 117 -10.53 7.82 2.08
N GLY A 118 -10.99 8.62 3.04
CA GLY A 118 -11.57 8.14 4.31
C GLY A 118 -10.57 7.63 5.35
N SER A 119 -9.28 7.59 5.06
CA SER A 119 -8.27 7.27 6.08
C SER A 119 -8.19 8.43 7.08
N PRO A 120 -8.14 8.17 8.40
CA PRO A 120 -7.88 9.24 9.36
C PRO A 120 -6.53 9.85 8.99
N LYS A 121 -6.53 11.10 8.51
CA LYS A 121 -5.31 11.90 8.44
C LYS A 121 -4.83 12.02 9.88
N THR A 122 -3.84 11.20 10.28
CA THR A 122 -3.27 11.28 11.62
C THR A 122 -2.90 12.75 11.86
N PRO A 123 -3.49 13.44 12.85
CA PRO A 123 -2.98 14.75 13.22
C PRO A 123 -1.55 14.52 13.75
N ALA A 124 -0.58 15.17 13.12
CA ALA A 124 0.77 15.26 13.69
C ALA A 124 0.63 15.75 15.14
N SER A 125 1.15 14.96 16.08
CA SER A 125 1.25 15.34 17.49
C SER A 125 2.46 16.24 17.70
#